data_AF-A0A2V9FMU7-F1
#
_entry.id   AF-A0A2V9FMU7-F1
#
_cell.length_a   1.000
_cell.length_b   1.000
_cell.length_c   1.000
_cell.angle_alpha   90.00
_cell.angle_beta   90.00
_cell.angle_gamma   90.00
#
_symmetry.space_group_name_H-M   'P 1'
#
loop_
_entity.id
_entity.type
_entity.pdbx_description
1 polymer ?
#
loop_
_entity_poly.entity_id
_entity_poly.type
_entity_poly.pdbx_seq_one_letter_code
_entity_poly.pdbx_strand_id
1 'polypeptide(L)'
;MPRRKHRQGSKPAGPPTPTIPSDVEKPAGPSHALAGSDRRSHPRYEFIAAADVVAAESGARIETRVRDLSQQGCYVDTDNTLPLGTVTDVRITKGSQLFEARARVVYSRATKGMGLLFTTIEPEPLRTLETWLNESRETSWLAANRRRSQRVLMTIPVRVSGQIGGGLLFEEETQTLAISAHGASILVSTQMYRGQRLTLSNVQTKAVLECVVAHIDRHQSDHPRVGVEFVLPNPIFWHVTFPPKDWTPRHPDAKAHVKTGDLS
;
A
#
# COMPACT_ATOMS: atom_id res chain seq x y z
N MET A 1 14.96 -87.56 -30.94
CA MET A 1 13.68 -86.87 -31.25
C MET A 1 13.63 -85.56 -30.45
N PRO A 2 13.02 -84.49 -30.98
CA PRO A 2 13.63 -83.16 -31.10
C PRO A 2 13.18 -82.16 -30.04
N ARG A 3 13.91 -81.04 -29.86
CA ARG A 3 13.42 -79.66 -30.14
C ARG A 3 14.34 -78.58 -29.57
N ARG A 4 14.77 -77.71 -30.50
CA ARG A 4 14.86 -76.25 -30.44
C ARG A 4 15.23 -75.60 -29.09
N LYS A 5 16.37 -74.91 -29.08
CA LYS A 5 16.43 -73.57 -28.47
C LYS A 5 17.00 -72.57 -29.47
N HIS A 6 16.17 -71.57 -29.73
CA HIS A 6 16.43 -70.41 -30.56
C HIS A 6 16.99 -69.32 -29.65
N ARG A 7 18.16 -68.77 -30.00
CA ARG A 7 18.65 -67.47 -29.51
C ARG A 7 19.66 -66.93 -30.53
N GLN A 8 19.15 -66.21 -31.53
CA GLN A 8 19.91 -65.17 -32.24
C GLN A 8 20.15 -64.03 -31.23
N GLY A 9 21.30 -63.38 -31.17
CA GLY A 9 22.15 -62.95 -32.27
C GLY A 9 21.98 -61.45 -32.43
N SER A 10 22.80 -60.69 -31.68
CA SER A 10 22.94 -59.23 -31.69
C SER A 10 23.41 -58.68 -33.05
N LYS A 11 22.83 -57.56 -33.53
CA LYS A 11 23.50 -56.50 -34.32
C LYS A 11 22.57 -55.28 -34.60
N PRO A 12 23.05 -54.11 -35.09
CA PRO A 12 22.95 -52.84 -34.38
C PRO A 12 22.21 -51.72 -35.14
N ALA A 13 22.13 -50.57 -34.44
CA ALA A 13 21.79 -49.20 -34.83
C ALA A 13 21.55 -48.87 -36.32
N GLY A 14 20.34 -48.38 -36.60
CA GLY A 14 20.04 -47.49 -37.74
C GLY A 14 20.17 -46.01 -37.32
N PRO A 15 20.36 -45.09 -38.29
CA PRO A 15 20.82 -43.72 -38.05
C PRO A 15 19.71 -42.82 -37.47
N PRO A 16 20.06 -41.74 -36.73
CA PRO A 16 19.08 -40.79 -36.23
C PRO A 16 18.53 -39.92 -37.36
N THR A 17 17.20 -39.79 -37.40
CA THR A 17 16.46 -38.85 -38.24
C THR A 17 16.72 -37.40 -37.76
N PRO A 18 16.94 -36.44 -38.66
CA PRO A 18 17.16 -35.05 -38.28
C PRO A 18 15.81 -34.37 -37.97
N THR A 19 15.73 -33.63 -36.86
CA THR A 19 14.63 -32.68 -36.63
C THR A 19 15.23 -31.30 -36.39
N ILE A 20 14.84 -30.39 -37.27
CA ILE A 20 15.26 -29.00 -37.38
C ILE A 20 14.78 -28.22 -36.13
N PRO A 21 15.59 -27.27 -35.60
CA PRO A 21 15.28 -26.52 -34.39
C PRO A 21 14.42 -25.26 -34.69
N SER A 22 14.08 -24.55 -33.60
CA SER A 22 13.56 -23.18 -33.51
C SER A 22 12.05 -22.97 -33.64
N ASP A 23 11.37 -22.97 -32.49
CA ASP A 23 10.45 -21.89 -32.17
C ASP A 23 10.99 -21.13 -30.96
N VAL A 24 11.17 -19.83 -31.17
CA VAL A 24 11.69 -18.86 -30.22
C VAL A 24 10.61 -18.59 -29.18
N GLU A 25 10.77 -19.16 -27.98
CA GLU A 25 9.96 -18.76 -26.84
C GLU A 25 10.37 -17.34 -26.42
N LYS A 26 9.61 -16.37 -26.94
CA LYS A 26 9.68 -14.95 -26.61
C LYS A 26 9.47 -14.80 -25.10
N PRO A 27 10.43 -14.24 -24.32
CA PRO A 27 10.25 -14.08 -22.90
C PRO A 27 9.07 -13.14 -22.64
N ALA A 28 8.12 -13.62 -21.83
CA ALA A 28 7.03 -12.84 -21.31
C ALA A 28 7.60 -11.58 -20.63
N GLY A 29 7.34 -10.42 -21.24
CA GLY A 29 7.69 -9.14 -20.64
C GLY A 29 7.05 -9.01 -19.26
N PRO A 30 7.67 -8.25 -18.33
CA PRO A 30 7.12 -8.05 -17.00
C PRO A 30 5.72 -7.44 -17.13
N SER A 31 4.71 -8.22 -16.76
CA SER A 31 3.36 -7.73 -16.56
C SER A 31 3.41 -6.74 -15.40
N HIS A 32 3.50 -5.45 -15.74
CA HIS A 32 3.30 -4.34 -14.83
C HIS A 32 1.84 -4.37 -14.35
N ALA A 33 1.55 -5.25 -13.40
CA ALA A 33 0.33 -5.20 -12.64
C ALA A 33 0.33 -3.87 -11.87
N LEU A 34 -0.57 -2.98 -12.30
CA LEU A 34 -0.88 -1.69 -11.72
C LEU A 34 -0.88 -1.74 -10.19
N ALA A 35 0.24 -1.31 -9.61
CA ALA A 35 0.40 -1.04 -8.19
C ALA A 35 -0.27 0.31 -7.89
N GLY A 36 -1.57 0.30 -7.64
CA GLY A 36 -2.30 1.55 -7.40
C GLY A 36 -3.70 1.45 -6.79
N SER A 37 -4.30 0.27 -6.68
CA SER A 37 -5.51 0.11 -5.87
C SER A 37 -5.12 -0.22 -4.43
N ASP A 38 -5.56 0.61 -3.49
CA ASP A 38 -5.54 0.26 -2.09
C ASP A 38 -6.45 -0.96 -1.88
N ARG A 39 -5.86 -2.16 -1.86
CA ARG A 39 -6.57 -3.46 -1.72
C ARG A 39 -7.11 -3.69 -0.31
N ARG A 40 -7.18 -2.68 0.55
CA ARG A 40 -7.50 -2.80 1.96
C ARG A 40 -9.01 -2.65 2.18
N SER A 41 -9.60 -3.67 2.79
CA SER A 41 -11.03 -3.72 3.13
C SER A 41 -11.40 -2.97 4.42
N HIS A 42 -10.39 -2.58 5.24
CA HIS A 42 -10.60 -1.97 6.56
C HIS A 42 -9.76 -0.69 6.75
N PRO A 43 -10.35 0.40 7.31
CA PRO A 43 -9.61 1.59 7.69
C PRO A 43 -8.48 1.27 8.68
N ARG A 44 -7.34 1.93 8.50
CA ARG A 44 -6.19 1.86 9.41
C ARG A 44 -6.13 3.13 10.25
N TYR A 45 -6.06 2.96 11.55
CA TYR A 45 -5.86 4.08 12.47
C TYR A 45 -4.39 4.13 12.86
N GLU A 46 -3.85 5.35 12.90
CA GLU A 46 -2.53 5.57 13.48
C GLU A 46 -2.57 5.06 14.92
N PHE A 47 -1.71 4.10 15.23
CA PHE A 47 -1.71 3.42 16.51
C PHE A 47 -0.27 3.06 16.85
N ILE A 48 0.21 3.65 17.93
CA ILE A 48 1.58 3.51 18.39
C ILE A 48 1.59 2.66 19.65
N ALA A 49 2.21 1.49 19.56
CA ALA A 49 2.38 0.56 20.67
C ALA A 49 3.62 -0.31 20.48
N ALA A 50 4.19 -0.79 21.58
CA ALA A 50 5.24 -1.80 21.52
C ALA A 50 4.64 -3.13 21.07
N ALA A 51 5.39 -3.90 20.29
CA ALA A 51 4.98 -5.22 19.85
C ALA A 51 6.14 -6.22 19.85
N ASP A 52 5.83 -7.45 20.25
CA ASP A 52 6.66 -8.63 20.06
C ASP A 52 6.05 -9.49 18.97
N VAL A 53 6.86 -9.93 18.01
CA VAL A 53 6.45 -10.86 16.96
C VAL A 53 7.34 -12.09 17.05
N VAL A 54 6.73 -13.27 17.21
CA VAL A 54 7.43 -14.55 17.28
C VAL A 54 7.01 -15.43 16.12
N ALA A 55 7.95 -15.88 15.29
CA ALA A 55 7.66 -16.82 14.22
C ALA A 55 7.35 -18.21 14.80
N ALA A 56 6.18 -18.78 14.46
CA ALA A 56 5.70 -20.02 15.05
C ALA A 56 6.60 -21.23 14.70
N GLU A 57 7.21 -21.22 13.51
CA GLU A 57 8.03 -22.34 13.02
C GLU A 57 9.48 -22.28 13.52
N SER A 58 10.09 -21.09 13.52
CA SER A 58 11.51 -20.92 13.84
C SER A 58 11.78 -20.43 15.27
N GLY A 59 10.75 -19.94 15.98
CA GLY A 59 10.89 -19.28 17.28
C GLY A 59 11.59 -17.92 17.21
N ALA A 60 11.90 -17.40 16.01
CA ALA A 60 12.56 -16.12 15.85
C ALA A 60 11.70 -15.00 16.45
N ARG A 61 12.26 -14.23 17.38
CA ARG A 61 11.57 -13.13 18.07
C ARG A 61 12.07 -11.78 17.56
N ILE A 62 11.13 -10.89 17.29
CA ILE A 62 11.37 -9.53 16.81
C ILE A 62 10.62 -8.57 17.73
N GLU A 63 11.37 -7.74 18.44
CA GLU A 63 10.81 -6.62 19.19
C GLU A 63 10.69 -5.40 18.26
N THR A 64 9.51 -4.79 18.20
CA THR A 64 9.17 -3.79 17.20
C THR A 64 8.07 -2.86 17.73
N ARG A 65 7.58 -1.97 16.86
CA ARG A 65 6.54 -1.01 17.16
C ARG A 65 5.46 -1.06 16.09
N VAL A 66 4.20 -1.04 16.52
CA VAL A 66 3.05 -0.87 15.64
C VAL A 66 2.96 0.58 15.19
N ARG A 67 2.70 0.77 13.89
CA ARG A 67 2.49 2.09 13.28
C ARG A 67 1.03 2.34 12.94
N ASP A 68 0.37 1.31 12.44
CA ASP A 68 -1.05 1.35 12.13
C ASP A 68 -1.75 0.05 12.55
N LEU A 69 -2.99 0.20 13.01
CA LEU A 69 -3.83 -0.90 13.47
C LEU A 69 -5.19 -0.86 12.76
N SER A 70 -5.69 -2.04 12.43
CA SER A 70 -7.02 -2.27 11.87
C SER A 70 -7.64 -3.50 12.53
N GLN A 71 -8.93 -3.74 12.26
CA GLN A 71 -9.62 -4.94 12.76
C GLN A 71 -8.99 -6.25 12.26
N GLN A 72 -8.37 -6.24 11.09
CA GLN A 72 -7.84 -7.45 10.46
C GLN A 72 -6.33 -7.61 10.61
N GLY A 73 -5.63 -6.65 11.20
CA GLY A 73 -4.18 -6.70 11.21
C GLY A 73 -3.52 -5.38 11.58
N CYS A 74 -2.19 -5.40 11.59
CA CYS A 74 -1.36 -4.24 11.91
C CYS A 74 -0.15 -4.13 10.98
N TYR A 75 0.43 -2.95 10.93
CA TYR A 75 1.75 -2.72 10.35
C TYR A 75 2.77 -2.44 11.46
N VAL A 76 3.94 -3.06 11.35
CA VAL A 76 5.05 -2.87 12.28
C VAL A 76 6.29 -2.33 11.57
N ASP A 77 6.96 -1.37 12.20
CA ASP A 77 8.22 -0.80 11.72
C ASP A 77 9.39 -1.70 12.22
N THR A 78 9.97 -2.49 11.32
CA THR A 78 11.11 -3.36 11.63
C THR A 78 12.08 -3.48 10.45
N ASP A 79 13.37 -3.48 10.75
CA ASP A 79 14.43 -3.72 9.77
C ASP A 79 14.68 -5.22 9.55
N ASN A 80 14.25 -6.06 10.49
CA ASN A 80 14.38 -7.50 10.43
C ASN A 80 13.01 -8.13 10.14
N THR A 81 12.61 -8.13 8.87
CA THR A 81 11.30 -8.63 8.43
C THR A 81 11.30 -10.14 8.21
N LEU A 82 10.19 -10.80 8.53
CA LEU A 82 9.98 -12.22 8.22
C LEU A 82 9.49 -12.40 6.76
N PRO A 83 9.68 -13.60 6.16
CA PRO A 83 9.16 -13.92 4.84
C PRO A 83 7.64 -13.78 4.73
N LEU A 84 7.14 -13.53 3.51
CA LEU A 84 5.70 -13.55 3.23
C LEU A 84 5.13 -14.95 3.53
N GLY A 85 3.96 -15.00 4.15
CA GLY A 85 3.28 -16.24 4.52
C GLY A 85 3.68 -16.82 5.88
N THR A 86 4.75 -16.35 6.50
CA THR A 86 5.15 -16.81 7.83
C THR A 86 4.03 -16.61 8.85
N VAL A 87 3.74 -17.65 9.61
CA VAL A 87 2.77 -17.61 10.72
C VAL A 87 3.50 -17.14 11.98
N THR A 88 2.91 -16.20 12.68
CA THR A 88 3.51 -15.56 13.85
C THR A 88 2.51 -15.45 14.98
N ASP A 89 3.00 -15.55 16.21
CA ASP A 89 2.30 -15.04 17.39
C ASP A 89 2.70 -13.57 17.58
N VAL A 90 1.72 -12.68 17.65
CA VAL A 90 1.93 -11.25 17.85
C VAL A 90 1.36 -10.83 19.19
N ARG A 91 2.14 -10.07 19.94
CA ARG A 91 1.77 -9.48 21.23
C ARG A 91 1.98 -7.98 21.16
N ILE A 92 0.92 -7.20 21.36
CA ILE A 92 0.95 -5.74 21.32
C ILE A 92 0.64 -5.21 22.72
N THR A 93 1.46 -4.27 23.21
CA THR A 93 1.31 -3.70 24.55
C THR A 93 1.15 -2.18 24.47
N LYS A 94 0.08 -1.64 25.07
CA LYS A 94 -0.17 -0.20 25.19
C LYS A 94 -0.59 0.11 26.63
N GLY A 95 0.26 0.82 27.36
CA GLY A 95 0.03 1.06 28.80
C GLY A 95 -0.03 -0.27 29.57
N SER A 96 -1.11 -0.49 30.32
CA SER A 96 -1.36 -1.74 31.05
C SER A 96 -2.16 -2.79 30.25
N GLN A 97 -2.54 -2.48 29.01
CA GLN A 97 -3.36 -3.37 28.18
C GLN A 97 -2.49 -4.20 27.23
N LEU A 98 -2.92 -5.44 27.01
CA LEU A 98 -2.26 -6.43 26.17
C LEU A 98 -3.24 -6.98 25.14
N PHE A 99 -2.76 -7.14 23.91
CA PHE A 99 -3.46 -7.83 22.84
C PHE A 99 -2.56 -8.92 22.27
N GLU A 100 -3.12 -10.13 22.14
CA GLU A 100 -2.43 -11.29 21.57
C GLU A 100 -3.27 -11.91 20.46
N ALA A 101 -2.61 -12.31 19.37
CA ALA A 101 -3.24 -12.96 18.24
C ALA A 101 -2.25 -13.84 17.47
N ARG A 102 -2.76 -14.85 16.76
CA ARG A 102 -2.03 -15.43 15.64
C ARG A 102 -2.20 -14.56 14.42
N ALA A 103 -1.11 -14.37 13.69
CA ALA A 103 -1.07 -13.58 12.48
C ALA A 103 -0.25 -14.25 11.37
N ARG A 104 -0.42 -13.74 10.16
CA ARG A 104 0.35 -14.13 8.99
C ARG A 104 0.99 -12.91 8.36
N VAL A 105 2.25 -13.03 7.96
CA VAL A 105 2.93 -12.00 7.18
C VAL A 105 2.31 -11.90 5.80
N VAL A 106 1.67 -10.76 5.50
CA VAL A 106 1.03 -10.48 4.20
C VAL A 106 1.74 -9.37 3.42
N TYR A 107 2.69 -8.70 4.06
CA TYR A 107 3.56 -7.72 3.44
C TYR A 107 4.91 -7.74 4.14
N SER A 108 5.99 -7.74 3.37
CA SER A 108 7.35 -7.73 3.89
C SER A 108 8.23 -6.91 2.98
N ARG A 109 8.90 -5.89 3.54
CA ARG A 109 9.92 -5.10 2.85
C ARG A 109 11.05 -4.80 3.82
N ALA A 110 12.24 -5.30 3.51
CA ALA A 110 13.47 -4.97 4.21
C ALA A 110 13.58 -3.45 4.40
N THR A 111 14.06 -3.05 5.58
CA THR A 111 14.27 -1.64 6.03
C THR A 111 13.04 -0.73 6.05
N LYS A 112 11.84 -1.26 5.76
CA LYS A 112 10.59 -0.49 5.75
C LYS A 112 9.59 -1.01 6.77
N GLY A 113 9.52 -2.32 6.96
CA GLY A 113 8.61 -2.95 7.93
C GLY A 113 7.76 -4.05 7.32
N MET A 114 6.81 -4.53 8.12
CA MET A 114 6.05 -5.75 7.86
C MET A 114 4.57 -5.56 8.16
N GLY A 115 3.70 -6.11 7.31
CA GLY A 115 2.26 -6.16 7.52
C GLY A 115 1.82 -7.54 8.00
N LEU A 116 1.09 -7.55 9.10
CA LEU A 116 0.55 -8.74 9.74
C LEU A 116 -0.97 -8.77 9.58
N LEU A 117 -1.50 -9.88 9.07
CA LEU A 117 -2.94 -10.18 9.05
C LEU A 117 -3.26 -11.08 10.23
N PHE A 118 -4.15 -10.67 11.13
CA PHE A 118 -4.64 -11.51 12.21
C PHE A 118 -5.45 -12.67 11.63
N THR A 119 -5.04 -13.89 11.94
CA THR A 119 -5.68 -15.14 11.47
C THR A 119 -6.52 -15.79 12.56
N THR A 120 -6.17 -15.57 13.83
CA THR A 120 -6.97 -16.03 14.98
C THR A 120 -6.82 -15.04 16.12
N ILE A 121 -7.94 -14.61 16.68
CA ILE A 121 -8.03 -13.72 17.83
C ILE A 121 -8.98 -14.37 18.82
N GLU A 122 -8.56 -14.51 20.07
CA GLU A 122 -9.46 -15.00 21.13
C GLU A 122 -10.48 -13.93 21.55
N PRO A 123 -11.63 -14.30 22.13
CA PRO A 123 -12.69 -13.34 22.45
C PRO A 123 -12.28 -12.22 23.43
N GLU A 124 -11.42 -12.51 24.41
CA GLU A 124 -10.95 -11.49 25.36
C GLU A 124 -9.99 -10.49 24.71
N PRO A 125 -8.90 -10.91 24.01
CA PRO A 125 -8.07 -10.02 23.21
C PRO A 125 -8.88 -9.20 22.18
N LEU A 126 -9.93 -9.77 21.59
CA LEU A 126 -10.76 -9.05 20.63
C LEU A 126 -11.40 -7.80 21.25
N ARG A 127 -11.83 -7.85 22.51
CA ARG A 127 -12.37 -6.66 23.21
C ARG A 127 -11.32 -5.57 23.42
N THR A 128 -10.08 -5.95 23.72
CA THR A 128 -8.96 -5.01 23.79
C THR A 128 -8.72 -4.35 22.43
N LEU A 129 -8.71 -5.14 21.36
CA LEU A 129 -8.56 -4.63 19.99
C LEU A 129 -9.69 -3.65 19.63
N GLU A 130 -10.95 -4.00 19.90
CA GLU A 130 -12.09 -3.13 19.63
C GLU A 130 -12.04 -1.82 20.42
N THR A 131 -11.62 -1.89 21.69
CA THR A 131 -11.42 -0.70 22.54
C THR A 131 -10.36 0.22 21.93
N TRP A 132 -9.19 -0.32 21.59
CA TRP A 132 -8.11 0.45 20.95
C TRP A 132 -8.51 1.01 19.60
N LEU A 133 -9.26 0.26 18.79
CA LEU A 133 -9.77 0.76 17.51
C LEU A 133 -10.77 1.90 17.73
N ASN A 134 -11.65 1.83 18.73
CA ASN A 134 -12.59 2.90 19.05
C ASN A 134 -11.90 4.17 19.56
N GLU A 135 -10.91 4.05 20.45
CA GLU A 135 -10.09 5.19 20.89
C GLU A 135 -9.30 5.82 19.73
N SER A 136 -8.72 4.97 18.88
CA SER A 136 -7.92 5.42 17.73
C SER A 136 -8.81 6.02 16.66
N ARG A 137 -10.05 5.54 16.51
CA ARG A 137 -11.11 6.13 15.71
C ARG A 137 -11.49 7.49 16.22
N GLU A 138 -11.70 7.66 17.52
CA GLU A 138 -12.07 8.93 18.12
C GLU A 138 -10.91 9.93 18.00
N THR A 139 -9.68 9.52 18.26
CA THR A 139 -8.48 10.36 18.07
C THR A 139 -8.29 10.73 16.60
N SER A 140 -8.48 9.77 15.70
CA SER A 140 -8.46 10.00 14.25
C SER A 140 -9.63 10.84 13.80
N TRP A 141 -10.80 10.76 14.44
CA TRP A 141 -11.98 11.58 14.17
C TRP A 141 -11.76 12.99 14.67
N LEU A 142 -11.22 13.21 15.87
CA LEU A 142 -10.83 14.53 16.37
C LEU A 142 -9.71 15.15 15.51
N ALA A 143 -8.75 14.35 15.05
CA ALA A 143 -7.73 14.78 14.10
C ALA A 143 -8.31 15.02 12.69
N ALA A 144 -9.28 14.21 12.24
CA ALA A 144 -10.00 14.34 10.98
C ALA A 144 -11.10 15.39 11.03
N ASN A 145 -11.51 15.87 12.20
CA ASN A 145 -12.47 16.95 12.42
C ASN A 145 -11.75 18.28 12.66
N ARG A 146 -10.48 18.25 13.10
CA ARG A 146 -9.50 19.32 12.85
C ARG A 146 -9.13 19.46 11.36
N ARG A 147 -9.32 18.40 10.56
CA ARG A 147 -9.16 18.42 9.09
C ARG A 147 -10.52 18.72 8.46
N ARG A 148 -10.62 19.78 7.67
CA ARG A 148 -11.91 20.26 7.15
C ARG A 148 -12.56 19.34 6.09
N SER A 149 -11.89 18.27 5.63
CA SER A 149 -12.40 17.30 4.62
C SER A 149 -11.68 15.93 4.64
N GLN A 150 -12.32 14.90 4.08
CA GLN A 150 -11.75 13.57 3.85
C GLN A 150 -10.65 13.58 2.77
N ARG A 151 -9.66 12.68 2.88
CA ARG A 151 -8.60 12.47 1.88
C ARG A 151 -8.80 11.12 1.19
N VAL A 152 -8.70 11.11 -0.13
CA VAL A 152 -8.76 9.89 -0.94
C VAL A 152 -7.39 9.65 -1.53
N LEU A 153 -6.89 8.41 -1.44
CA LEU A 153 -5.66 8.00 -2.12
C LEU A 153 -5.97 7.90 -3.61
N MET A 154 -5.40 8.80 -4.40
CA MET A 154 -5.64 8.86 -5.84
C MET A 154 -4.42 9.43 -6.54
N THR A 155 -4.04 8.79 -7.65
CA THR A 155 -2.93 9.19 -8.51
C THR A 155 -3.46 10.04 -9.65
N ILE A 156 -3.27 11.35 -9.56
CA ILE A 156 -3.63 12.32 -10.60
C ILE A 156 -2.35 13.00 -11.07
N PRO A 157 -2.06 13.01 -12.39
CA PRO A 157 -0.97 13.78 -12.95
C PRO A 157 -1.19 15.28 -12.70
N VAL A 158 -0.23 15.91 -12.06
CA VAL A 158 -0.25 17.33 -11.73
C VAL A 158 1.07 17.96 -12.12
N ARG A 159 1.03 19.26 -12.36
CA ARG A 159 2.20 20.07 -12.57
C ARG A 159 2.32 21.10 -11.47
N VAL A 160 3.49 21.22 -10.88
CA VAL A 160 3.79 22.15 -9.81
C VAL A 160 4.76 23.19 -10.35
N SER A 161 4.47 24.47 -10.14
CA SER A 161 5.41 25.54 -10.43
C SER A 161 5.51 26.52 -9.28
N GLY A 162 6.62 27.25 -9.22
CA GLY A 162 6.85 28.23 -8.18
C GLY A 162 8.24 28.84 -8.25
N GLN A 163 8.59 29.63 -7.25
CA GLN A 163 9.93 30.21 -7.09
C GLN A 163 10.75 29.41 -6.09
N ILE A 164 11.98 29.07 -6.46
CA ILE A 164 13.02 28.53 -5.57
C ILE A 164 13.93 29.67 -5.05
N GLY A 165 14.88 29.33 -4.17
CA GLY A 165 15.84 30.29 -3.62
C GLY A 165 16.55 31.10 -4.72
N GLY A 166 16.69 32.41 -4.49
CA GLY A 166 17.28 33.33 -5.47
C GLY A 166 16.32 33.81 -6.57
N GLY A 167 15.02 33.50 -6.49
CA GLY A 167 13.99 33.99 -7.41
C GLY A 167 13.87 33.19 -8.72
N LEU A 168 14.66 32.13 -8.88
CA LEU A 168 14.58 31.24 -10.02
C LEU A 168 13.24 30.50 -10.02
N LEU A 169 12.61 30.37 -11.20
CA LEU A 169 11.35 29.64 -11.36
C LEU A 169 11.63 28.16 -11.61
N PHE A 170 10.79 27.30 -11.07
CA PHE A 170 10.77 25.88 -11.40
C PHE A 170 9.38 25.47 -11.86
N GLU A 171 9.34 24.42 -12.68
CA GLU A 171 8.13 23.73 -13.10
C GLU A 171 8.44 22.23 -13.17
N GLU A 172 7.64 21.41 -12.51
CA GLU A 172 7.86 19.97 -12.38
C GLU A 172 6.53 19.23 -12.55
N GLU A 173 6.50 18.25 -13.44
CA GLU A 173 5.37 17.32 -13.55
C GLU A 173 5.55 16.15 -12.59
N THR A 174 4.49 15.83 -11.86
CA THR A 174 4.46 14.78 -10.85
C THR A 174 3.06 14.18 -10.70
N GLN A 175 2.85 13.37 -9.68
CA GLN A 175 1.59 12.72 -9.37
C GLN A 175 1.18 12.95 -7.92
N THR A 176 -0.12 13.05 -7.70
CA THR A 176 -0.69 13.04 -6.35
C THR A 176 -0.60 11.64 -5.73
N LEU A 177 -0.46 11.60 -4.41
CA LEU A 177 -0.57 10.39 -3.59
C LEU A 177 -1.90 10.36 -2.85
N ALA A 178 -2.39 11.54 -2.46
CA ALA A 178 -3.68 11.72 -1.81
C ALA A 178 -4.25 13.09 -2.16
N ILE A 179 -5.56 13.20 -2.30
CA ILE A 179 -6.26 14.45 -2.61
C ILE A 179 -7.42 14.69 -1.64
N SER A 180 -7.80 15.96 -1.50
CA SER A 180 -8.98 16.41 -0.76
C SER A 180 -9.50 17.72 -1.34
N ALA A 181 -10.66 18.18 -0.88
CA ALA A 181 -11.18 19.50 -1.22
C ALA A 181 -10.25 20.65 -0.80
N HIS A 182 -9.29 20.41 0.08
CA HIS A 182 -8.40 21.43 0.64
C HIS A 182 -6.97 21.36 0.13
N GLY A 183 -6.63 20.38 -0.71
CA GLY A 183 -5.26 20.22 -1.19
C GLY A 183 -4.89 18.78 -1.48
N ALA A 184 -3.59 18.53 -1.59
CA ALA A 184 -3.02 17.26 -2.00
C ALA A 184 -1.72 16.92 -1.29
N SER A 185 -1.35 15.65 -1.36
CA SER A 185 0.02 15.17 -1.13
C SER A 185 0.61 14.76 -2.47
N ILE A 186 1.83 15.21 -2.76
CA ILE A 186 2.53 15.02 -4.02
C ILE A 186 3.98 14.59 -3.75
N LEU A 187 4.62 13.96 -4.73
CA LEU A 187 6.07 13.76 -4.72
C LEU A 187 6.72 14.90 -5.48
N VAL A 188 7.80 15.47 -4.95
CA VAL A 188 8.53 16.53 -5.65
C VAL A 188 10.02 16.26 -5.48
N SER A 189 10.79 16.33 -6.55
CA SER A 189 12.26 16.25 -6.52
C SER A 189 12.90 17.58 -6.12
N THR A 190 12.29 18.69 -6.55
CA THR A 190 12.71 20.05 -6.21
C THR A 190 12.63 20.34 -4.71
N GLN A 191 13.69 20.96 -4.15
CA GLN A 191 13.74 21.32 -2.73
C GLN A 191 12.83 22.52 -2.41
N MET A 192 11.86 22.30 -1.51
CA MET A 192 10.88 23.29 -1.07
C MET A 192 11.00 23.61 0.43
N TYR A 193 10.37 24.70 0.87
CA TYR A 193 10.24 25.07 2.28
C TYR A 193 8.77 25.22 2.70
N ARG A 194 8.51 25.02 3.99
CA ARG A 194 7.15 25.16 4.55
C ARG A 194 6.66 26.60 4.42
N GLY A 195 5.41 26.79 4.00
CA GLY A 195 4.79 28.09 3.75
C GLY A 195 5.07 28.68 2.36
N GLN A 196 5.91 28.03 1.54
CA GLN A 196 6.18 28.45 0.17
C GLN A 196 4.90 28.43 -0.67
N ARG A 197 4.66 29.50 -1.43
CA ARG A 197 3.56 29.60 -2.40
C ARG A 197 3.94 28.88 -3.69
N LEU A 198 3.01 28.08 -4.19
CA LEU A 198 3.13 27.27 -5.38
C LEU A 198 1.88 27.41 -6.24
N THR A 199 2.01 27.09 -7.51
CA THR A 199 0.91 26.91 -8.43
C THR A 199 0.81 25.43 -8.77
N LEU A 200 -0.38 24.85 -8.56
CA LEU A 200 -0.69 23.46 -8.89
C LEU A 200 -1.65 23.44 -10.07
N SER A 201 -1.28 22.71 -11.13
CA SER A 201 -2.10 22.50 -12.31
C SER A 201 -2.49 21.02 -12.43
N ASN A 202 -3.76 20.75 -12.66
CA ASN A 202 -4.22 19.42 -13.04
C ASN A 202 -3.94 19.23 -14.55
N VAL A 203 -3.06 18.29 -14.90
CA VAL A 203 -2.60 18.11 -16.28
C VAL A 203 -3.74 17.71 -17.22
N GLN A 204 -4.75 17.02 -16.71
CA GLN A 204 -5.88 16.52 -17.48
C GLN A 204 -6.94 17.61 -17.69
N THR A 205 -7.38 18.27 -16.62
CA THR A 205 -8.46 19.27 -16.69
C THR A 205 -7.95 20.66 -17.05
N LYS A 206 -6.63 20.88 -17.00
CA LYS A 206 -5.97 22.18 -17.13
C LYS A 206 -6.39 23.19 -16.06
N ALA A 207 -7.11 22.76 -15.02
CA ALA A 207 -7.45 23.61 -13.89
C ALA A 207 -6.16 23.98 -13.13
N VAL A 208 -6.05 25.23 -12.71
CA VAL A 208 -4.89 25.78 -12.01
C VAL A 208 -5.33 26.42 -10.69
N LEU A 209 -4.58 26.17 -9.62
CA LEU A 209 -4.82 26.76 -8.31
C LEU A 209 -3.53 27.15 -7.61
N GLU A 210 -3.60 28.25 -6.85
CA GLU A 210 -2.57 28.60 -5.88
C GLU A 210 -2.68 27.74 -4.62
N CYS A 211 -1.54 27.26 -4.16
CA CYS A 211 -1.42 26.49 -2.93
C CYS A 211 -0.17 26.89 -2.14
N VAL A 212 -0.12 26.43 -0.89
CA VAL A 212 1.02 26.63 0.01
C VAL A 212 1.55 25.29 0.49
N VAL A 213 2.86 25.20 0.69
CA VAL A 213 3.48 24.02 1.29
C VAL A 213 3.10 23.93 2.78
N ALA A 214 2.15 23.06 3.11
CA ALA A 214 1.65 22.88 4.46
C ALA A 214 2.58 22.01 5.33
N HIS A 215 3.15 20.94 4.74
CA HIS A 215 4.12 20.06 5.39
C HIS A 215 5.04 19.39 4.37
N ILE A 216 6.22 18.95 4.83
CA ILE A 216 7.21 18.21 4.05
C ILE A 216 7.58 16.98 4.86
N ASP A 217 7.42 15.79 4.27
CA ASP A 217 7.79 14.51 4.85
C ASP A 217 8.98 13.93 4.07
N ARG A 218 10.08 13.74 4.79
CA ARG A 218 11.37 13.26 4.27
C ARG A 218 11.60 11.84 4.77
N HIS A 219 10.87 10.88 4.24
CA HIS A 219 11.02 9.47 4.63
C HIS A 219 11.71 8.66 3.52
N GLN A 220 12.96 8.24 3.75
CA GLN A 220 13.74 7.17 3.09
C GLN A 220 13.54 6.88 1.58
N SER A 221 13.21 7.88 0.75
CA SER A 221 13.26 7.80 -0.71
C SER A 221 13.78 9.11 -1.28
N ASP A 222 14.45 9.07 -2.42
CA ASP A 222 15.08 10.23 -3.10
C ASP A 222 14.16 11.44 -3.30
N HIS A 223 12.83 11.25 -3.24
CA HIS A 223 11.84 12.28 -3.53
C HIS A 223 11.03 12.61 -2.26
N PRO A 224 11.18 13.81 -1.67
CA PRO A 224 10.35 14.22 -0.53
C PRO A 224 8.87 14.23 -0.88
N ARG A 225 8.05 13.80 0.07
CA ARG A 225 6.60 13.93 -0.01
C ARG A 225 6.20 15.30 0.51
N VAL A 226 5.53 16.07 -0.32
CA VAL A 226 5.10 17.43 0.01
C VAL A 226 3.58 17.45 0.12
N GLY A 227 3.08 17.99 1.23
CA GLY A 227 1.66 18.30 1.39
C GLY A 227 1.40 19.75 1.05
N VAL A 228 0.54 19.98 0.07
CA VAL A 228 0.10 21.31 -0.35
C VAL A 228 -1.34 21.56 0.12
N GLU A 229 -1.60 22.74 0.66
CA GLU A 229 -2.92 23.23 1.02
C GLU A 229 -3.34 24.33 0.04
N PHE A 230 -4.53 24.21 -0.53
CA PHE A 230 -5.09 25.26 -1.38
C PHE A 230 -5.33 26.52 -0.55
N VAL A 231 -5.06 27.68 -1.14
CA VAL A 231 -5.36 28.98 -0.48
C VAL A 231 -6.85 29.06 -0.12
N LEU A 232 -7.71 28.55 -1.00
CA LEU A 232 -9.14 28.38 -0.77
C LEU A 232 -9.55 26.94 -1.05
N PRO A 233 -10.41 26.31 -0.23
CA PRO A 233 -10.93 24.98 -0.52
C PRO A 233 -11.63 24.94 -1.88
N ASN A 234 -11.29 23.97 -2.71
CA ASN A 234 -11.87 23.76 -4.03
C ASN A 234 -12.16 22.26 -4.25
N PRO A 235 -13.38 21.78 -3.92
CA PRO A 235 -13.74 20.38 -4.05
C PRO A 235 -13.86 19.89 -5.50
N ILE A 236 -14.13 20.79 -6.45
CA ILE A 236 -14.33 20.43 -7.86
C ILE A 236 -13.03 20.37 -8.66
N PHE A 237 -11.92 20.92 -8.15
CA PHE A 237 -10.62 20.97 -8.83
C PHE A 237 -10.14 19.62 -9.39
N TRP A 238 -10.44 18.55 -8.65
CA TRP A 238 -10.03 17.19 -9.00
C TRP A 238 -11.00 16.48 -9.94
N HIS A 239 -12.20 17.04 -10.16
CA HIS A 239 -13.30 16.40 -10.89
C HIS A 239 -13.67 15.01 -10.33
N VAL A 240 -13.57 14.87 -9.00
CA VAL A 240 -14.03 13.69 -8.27
C VAL A 240 -15.00 14.09 -7.18
N THR A 241 -15.96 13.22 -6.88
CA THR A 241 -16.81 13.36 -5.70
C THR A 241 -16.06 12.79 -4.51
N PHE A 242 -15.78 13.64 -3.51
CA PHE A 242 -15.23 13.15 -2.26
C PHE A 242 -16.30 12.37 -1.50
N PRO A 243 -15.97 11.19 -0.95
CA PRO A 243 -16.91 10.47 -0.12
C PRO A 243 -17.37 11.36 1.05
N PRO A 244 -18.67 11.34 1.41
CA PRO A 244 -19.16 12.01 2.60
C PRO A 244 -18.49 11.46 3.88
N LYS A 245 -18.51 12.26 4.96
CA LYS A 245 -17.74 11.99 6.19
C LYS A 245 -18.09 10.66 6.88
N ASP A 246 -19.27 10.12 6.60
CA ASP A 246 -19.84 8.85 7.07
C ASP A 246 -19.64 7.69 6.09
N TRP A 247 -18.89 7.89 5.01
CA TRP A 247 -18.65 6.84 4.02
C TRP A 247 -17.92 5.63 4.61
N THR A 248 -18.58 4.49 4.48
CA THR A 248 -18.01 3.18 4.72
C THR A 248 -17.96 2.41 3.39
N PRO A 249 -17.16 1.33 3.27
CA PRO A 249 -17.21 0.45 2.10
C PRO A 249 -18.59 -0.16 1.79
N ARG A 250 -19.57 0.01 2.68
CA ARG A 250 -20.97 -0.44 2.54
C ARG A 250 -21.92 0.70 2.13
N HIS A 251 -21.42 1.91 1.91
CA HIS A 251 -22.23 3.06 1.53
C HIS A 251 -22.86 2.82 0.14
N PRO A 252 -24.15 3.13 -0.08
CA PRO A 252 -24.87 2.80 -1.32
C PRO A 252 -24.23 3.38 -2.60
N ASP A 253 -23.55 4.52 -2.49
CA ASP A 253 -22.83 5.14 -3.60
C ASP A 253 -21.41 4.59 -3.82
N ALA A 254 -20.94 3.67 -2.95
CA ALA A 254 -19.68 2.97 -3.17
C ALA A 254 -19.89 1.99 -4.33
N LYS A 255 -19.56 2.44 -5.55
CA LYS A 255 -19.69 1.64 -6.77
C LYS A 255 -19.06 0.26 -6.56
N ALA A 256 -19.90 -0.75 -6.33
CA ALA A 256 -19.52 -2.13 -6.45
C ALA A 256 -19.16 -2.36 -7.92
N HIS A 257 -17.94 -2.83 -8.18
CA HIS A 257 -17.59 -3.33 -9.50
C HIS A 257 -18.56 -4.46 -9.85
N VAL A 258 -19.55 -4.18 -10.69
CA VAL A 258 -20.34 -5.19 -11.38
C VAL A 258 -19.35 -5.94 -12.27
N LYS A 259 -19.11 -7.21 -11.96
CA LYS A 259 -18.41 -8.12 -12.88
C LYS A 259 -19.33 -8.32 -14.07
N THR A 260 -18.96 -7.76 -15.22
CA THR A 260 -19.57 -8.12 -16.49
C THR A 260 -19.15 -9.56 -16.80
N GLY A 261 -20.09 -10.47 -16.67
CA GLY A 261 -19.91 -11.89 -16.92
C GLY A 261 -21.23 -12.60 -16.69
N ASP A 262 -22.22 -12.26 -17.50
CA ASP A 262 -23.33 -13.13 -17.87
C ASP A 262 -24.08 -12.48 -19.03
N LEU A 263 -23.71 -12.87 -20.25
CA LEU A 263 -24.63 -12.96 -21.37
C LEU A 263 -24.33 -14.31 -22.02
N SER A 264 -25.17 -15.27 -21.63
CA SER A 264 -25.48 -16.52 -22.32
C SER A 264 -25.89 -16.30 -23.76
#